data_AF-A0A2U8LLB8-F1
#
_entry.id   AF-A0A2U8LLB8-F1
#
_cell.length_a   1.000
_cell.length_b   1.000
_cell.length_c   1.000
_cell.angle_alpha   90.00
_cell.angle_beta   90.00
_cell.angle_gamma   90.00
#
_symmetry.space_group_name_H-M   'P 1'
#
loop_
_entity.id
_entity.type
_entity.pdbx_description
1 polymer ?
#
loop_
_entity_poly.entity_id
_entity_poly.type
_entity_poly.pdbx_seq_one_letter_code
_entity_poly.pdbx_strand_id
1 'polypeptide(L)'
;MFLLHKYDSFWIFLLVSLSIPYLAFSISGFIAPKREGPEKLATYESGIEPKGNTWIQFQIRYYMFALVFAIFDVETVFLYPWAISFRELGLFAFIEVIIFILILIVGSVYAWRKGASEWSQFPNIQMIKAQTVSIPPKILSSIQ
;
A
#
# COMPACT_ATOMS: atom_id res chain seq x y z
N MET A 1 -24.69 -13.94 -30.62
CA MET A 1 -25.29 -12.63 -30.29
C MET A 1 -24.57 -12.11 -29.06
N PHE A 2 -23.73 -11.07 -29.19
CA PHE A 2 -22.88 -10.57 -28.10
C PHE A 2 -23.74 -10.01 -26.95
N LEU A 3 -23.58 -10.54 -25.75
CA LEU A 3 -24.20 -10.09 -24.48
C LEU A 3 -23.62 -8.75 -23.96
N LEU A 4 -23.04 -7.93 -24.84
CA LEU A 4 -22.36 -6.67 -24.48
C LEU A 4 -23.33 -5.55 -24.09
N HIS A 5 -24.58 -5.58 -24.57
CA HIS A 5 -25.56 -4.52 -24.30
C HIS A 5 -25.79 -4.26 -22.80
N LYS A 6 -25.60 -5.26 -21.93
CA LYS A 6 -25.72 -5.10 -20.47
C LYS A 6 -24.53 -4.32 -19.87
N TYR A 7 -23.38 -4.32 -20.54
CA TYR A 7 -22.17 -3.61 -20.13
C TYR A 7 -22.04 -2.22 -20.76
N ASP A 8 -22.94 -1.83 -21.67
CA ASP A 8 -22.90 -0.49 -22.29
C ASP A 8 -22.99 0.62 -21.23
N SER A 9 -23.84 0.44 -20.21
CA SER A 9 -23.94 1.39 -19.09
C SER A 9 -22.63 1.53 -18.30
N PHE A 10 -21.87 0.44 -18.17
CA PHE A 10 -20.56 0.47 -17.50
C PHE A 10 -19.55 1.32 -18.29
N TRP A 11 -19.47 1.13 -19.60
CA TRP A 11 -18.56 1.91 -20.46
C TRP A 11 -18.92 3.39 -20.50
N ILE A 12 -20.21 3.72 -20.61
CA ILE A 12 -20.69 5.10 -20.58
C ILE A 12 -20.34 5.74 -19.24
N PHE A 13 -20.62 5.05 -18.13
CA PHE A 13 -20.28 5.55 -16.81
C PHE A 13 -18.78 5.77 -16.61
N LEU A 14 -17.95 4.83 -17.07
CA LEU A 14 -16.49 4.92 -16.99
C LEU A 14 -15.97 6.13 -17.78
N LEU A 15 -16.46 6.34 -19.00
CA LEU A 15 -16.09 7.49 -19.83
C LEU A 15 -16.49 8.81 -19.20
N VAL A 16 -17.73 8.92 -18.70
CA VAL A 16 -18.22 10.11 -18.01
C VAL A 16 -17.37 10.36 -16.76
N SER A 17 -17.16 9.36 -15.92
CA SER A 17 -16.40 9.48 -14.67
C SER A 17 -14.94 9.87 -14.90
N LEU A 18 -14.31 9.41 -15.98
CA LEU A 18 -12.92 9.78 -16.33
C LEU A 18 -12.85 11.16 -17.00
N SER A 19 -13.89 11.54 -17.76
CA SER A 19 -13.95 12.84 -18.42
C SER A 19 -14.02 14.01 -17.44
N ILE A 20 -14.68 13.84 -16.29
CA ILE A 20 -14.84 14.89 -15.28
C ILE A 20 -13.49 15.38 -14.74
N PRO A 21 -12.62 14.54 -14.15
CA PRO A 21 -11.31 14.98 -13.68
C PRO A 21 -10.44 15.47 -14.84
N TYR A 22 -10.50 14.82 -16.00
CA TYR A 22 -9.75 15.26 -17.18
C TYR A 22 -10.12 16.68 -17.63
N LEU A 23 -11.41 17.00 -17.71
CA LEU A 23 -11.90 18.34 -18.04
C LEU A 23 -11.54 19.34 -16.94
N ALA A 24 -11.67 18.96 -15.66
CA ALA A 24 -11.30 19.83 -14.55
C ALA A 24 -9.81 20.21 -14.59
N PHE A 25 -8.91 19.24 -14.79
CA PHE A 25 -7.48 19.50 -14.96
C PHE A 25 -7.17 20.30 -16.24
N SER A 26 -7.85 20.00 -17.35
CA SER A 26 -7.65 20.73 -18.61
C SER A 26 -8.06 22.20 -18.47
N ILE A 27 -9.26 22.47 -17.96
CA ILE A 27 -9.77 23.83 -17.73
C ILE A 27 -8.86 24.58 -16.76
N SER A 28 -8.43 23.95 -15.67
CA SER A 28 -7.47 24.53 -14.74
C SER A 28 -6.15 24.88 -15.44
N GLY A 29 -5.63 23.98 -16.28
CA GLY A 29 -4.40 24.21 -17.05
C GLY A 29 -4.49 25.32 -18.11
N PHE A 30 -5.69 25.59 -18.65
CA PHE A 30 -5.92 26.67 -19.61
C PHE A 30 -6.20 28.03 -18.94
N ILE A 31 -6.92 28.05 -17.82
CA ILE A 31 -7.31 29.29 -17.12
C ILE A 31 -6.20 29.77 -16.17
N ALA A 32 -5.45 28.85 -15.55
CA ALA A 32 -4.47 29.21 -14.53
C ALA A 32 -3.30 30.03 -15.13
N PRO A 33 -2.88 31.13 -14.48
CA PRO A 33 -1.73 31.90 -14.93
C PRO A 33 -0.47 31.05 -14.82
N LYS A 34 0.14 30.74 -15.97
CA LYS A 34 1.43 30.05 -16.02
C LYS A 34 2.54 31.01 -15.62
N ARG A 35 3.13 30.78 -14.44
CA ARG A 35 4.32 31.48 -13.95
C ARG A 35 5.38 30.43 -13.65
N GLU A 36 6.22 30.15 -14.63
CA GLU A 36 7.34 29.22 -14.54
C GLU A 36 8.55 29.98 -14.02
N GLY A 37 8.74 29.96 -12.70
CA GLY A 37 9.94 30.49 -12.05
C GLY A 37 10.86 29.35 -11.63
N PRO A 38 12.19 29.53 -11.63
CA PRO A 38 13.13 28.49 -11.24
C PRO A 38 12.88 27.97 -9.81
N GLU A 39 12.45 28.85 -8.90
CA GLU A 39 12.10 28.48 -7.52
C GLU A 39 10.85 27.58 -7.44
N LYS A 40 9.83 27.81 -8.29
CA LYS A 40 8.60 26.98 -8.29
C LYS A 40 8.82 25.57 -8.85
N LEU A 41 9.86 25.41 -9.66
CA LEU A 41 10.24 24.13 -10.26
C LEU A 41 11.28 23.39 -9.40
N ALA A 42 11.85 24.04 -8.39
CA ALA A 42 12.77 23.42 -7.45
C ALA A 42 12.01 22.45 -6.51
N THR A 43 12.68 21.38 -6.09
CA THR A 43 12.14 20.46 -5.10
C THR A 43 11.95 21.18 -3.77
N TYR A 44 10.80 20.99 -3.14
CA TYR A 44 10.50 21.59 -1.85
C TYR A 44 11.40 20.99 -0.75
N GLU A 45 12.28 21.81 -0.20
CA GLU A 45 13.17 21.47 0.93
C GLU A 45 13.09 22.59 1.99
N SER A 46 11.88 23.02 2.35
CA SER A 46 11.64 24.06 3.38
C SER A 46 12.49 25.35 3.27
N GLY A 47 12.85 25.74 2.04
CA GLY A 47 13.58 26.99 1.75
C GLY A 47 15.11 26.86 1.65
N ILE A 48 15.66 25.65 1.76
CA ILE A 48 17.08 25.39 1.46
C ILE A 48 17.25 24.72 0.10
N GLU A 49 18.42 24.88 -0.50
CA GLU A 49 18.74 24.15 -1.74
C GLU A 49 18.84 22.65 -1.45
N PRO A 50 18.13 21.79 -2.19
CA PRO A 50 18.17 20.35 -1.98
C PRO A 50 19.60 19.85 -2.22
N LYS A 51 20.22 19.30 -1.18
CA LYS A 51 21.58 18.76 -1.21
C LYS A 51 21.56 17.30 -0.81
N GLY A 52 22.15 16.46 -1.64
CA GLY A 52 22.36 15.05 -1.32
C GLY A 52 21.90 14.12 -2.43
N ASN A 53 22.10 12.83 -2.20
CA ASN A 53 21.69 11.78 -3.11
C ASN A 53 20.22 11.41 -2.83
N THR A 54 19.35 11.43 -3.83
CA THR A 54 17.91 11.10 -3.69
C THR A 54 17.66 9.60 -3.46
N TRP A 55 18.72 8.78 -3.41
CA TRP A 55 18.62 7.34 -3.25
C TRP A 55 18.42 6.99 -1.78
N ILE A 56 17.16 6.75 -1.42
CA ILE A 56 16.78 6.25 -0.10
C ILE A 56 16.77 4.73 -0.16
N GLN A 57 17.25 4.07 0.89
CA GLN A 57 17.12 2.62 1.03
C GLN A 57 15.65 2.27 1.28
N PHE A 58 14.98 1.82 0.21
CA PHE A 58 13.62 1.27 0.32
C PHE A 58 13.64 0.10 1.29
N GLN A 59 12.77 0.20 2.29
CA GLN A 59 12.70 -0.76 3.37
C GLN A 59 11.97 -2.01 2.88
N ILE A 60 12.51 -3.21 3.16
CA ILE A 60 11.89 -4.49 2.76
C ILE A 60 10.45 -4.67 3.28
N ARG A 61 10.06 -3.89 4.30
CA ARG A 61 8.73 -3.88 4.89
C ARG A 61 7.62 -3.67 3.85
N TYR A 62 7.79 -2.74 2.91
CA TYR A 62 6.79 -2.49 1.86
C TYR A 62 6.55 -3.73 0.99
N TYR A 63 7.62 -4.48 0.69
CA TYR A 63 7.53 -5.73 -0.07
C TYR A 63 6.83 -6.83 0.73
N MET A 64 7.13 -6.97 2.02
CA MET A 64 6.46 -7.96 2.89
C MET A 64 4.94 -7.71 2.97
N PHE A 65 4.51 -6.46 3.11
CA PHE A 65 3.08 -6.12 3.10
C PHE A 65 2.43 -6.43 1.74
N ALA A 66 3.06 -6.06 0.63
CA ALA A 66 2.54 -6.32 -0.70
C ALA A 66 2.41 -7.83 -1.00
N LEU A 67 3.40 -8.62 -0.56
CA LEU A 67 3.40 -10.07 -0.72
C LEU A 67 2.27 -10.73 0.07
N VAL A 68 2.11 -10.38 1.36
CA VAL A 68 1.03 -10.92 2.20
C VAL A 68 -0.34 -10.51 1.64
N PHE A 69 -0.49 -9.26 1.17
CA PHE A 69 -1.71 -8.79 0.54
C PHE A 69 -2.05 -9.56 -0.74
N ALA A 70 -1.07 -9.78 -1.63
CA ALA A 70 -1.29 -10.51 -2.88
C ALA A 70 -1.69 -11.98 -2.64
N ILE A 71 -1.10 -12.62 -1.63
CA ILE A 71 -1.49 -13.99 -1.23
C ILE A 71 -2.95 -13.99 -0.74
N PHE A 72 -3.30 -13.08 0.16
CA PHE A 72 -4.67 -12.96 0.66
C PHE A 72 -5.69 -12.62 -0.44
N ASP A 73 -5.34 -11.79 -1.42
CA ASP A 73 -6.20 -11.48 -2.57
C ASP A 73 -6.52 -12.76 -3.37
N VAL A 74 -5.48 -13.55 -3.69
CA VAL A 74 -5.64 -14.84 -4.38
C VAL A 74 -6.50 -15.83 -3.57
N GLU A 75 -6.36 -15.86 -2.25
CA GLU A 75 -7.21 -16.66 -1.37
C GLU A 75 -8.69 -16.30 -1.51
N THR A 76 -9.02 -15.01 -1.55
CA THR A 76 -10.41 -14.57 -1.73
C THR A 76 -10.96 -14.93 -3.12
N VAL A 77 -10.14 -14.88 -4.17
CA VAL A 77 -10.52 -15.33 -5.53
C VAL A 77 -10.98 -16.79 -5.53
N PHE A 78 -10.37 -17.66 -4.71
CA PHE A 78 -10.84 -19.05 -4.57
C PHE A 78 -12.14 -19.18 -3.78
N LEU A 79 -12.40 -18.29 -2.83
CA LEU A 79 -13.64 -18.31 -2.05
C LEU A 79 -14.85 -17.79 -2.84
N TYR A 80 -14.65 -16.90 -3.82
CA TYR A 80 -15.74 -16.29 -4.60
C TYR A 80 -16.64 -17.31 -5.33
N PRO A 81 -16.12 -18.24 -6.16
CA PRO A 81 -16.95 -19.21 -6.86
C PRO A 81 -17.74 -20.10 -5.90
N TRP A 82 -17.12 -20.55 -4.80
CA TRP A 82 -17.80 -21.33 -3.78
C TRP A 82 -18.93 -20.52 -3.11
N ALA A 83 -18.69 -19.26 -2.77
CA ALA A 83 -19.68 -18.40 -2.14
C ALA A 83 -20.91 -18.19 -3.03
N ILE A 84 -20.73 -18.08 -4.35
CA ILE A 84 -21.81 -17.91 -5.32
C ILE A 84 -22.61 -19.22 -5.50
N SER A 85 -21.93 -20.38 -5.50
CA SER A 85 -22.55 -21.70 -5.74
C SER A 85 -22.92 -22.47 -4.45
N PHE A 86 -22.87 -21.82 -3.28
CA PHE A 86 -23.06 -22.46 -1.97
C PHE A 86 -24.35 -23.32 -1.88
N ARG A 87 -25.45 -22.84 -2.48
CA ARG A 87 -26.76 -23.51 -2.42
C ARG A 87 -26.80 -24.84 -3.17
N GLU A 88 -25.95 -25.01 -4.19
CA GLU A 88 -25.95 -26.19 -5.06
C GLU A 88 -24.98 -27.28 -4.56
N LEU A 89 -23.93 -26.88 -3.85
CA LEU A 89 -22.82 -27.76 -3.44
C LEU A 89 -23.08 -28.53 -2.12
N GLY A 90 -24.05 -28.08 -1.32
CA GLY A 90 -24.47 -28.76 -0.10
C GLY A 90 -23.42 -28.78 1.03
N LEU A 91 -23.63 -29.65 2.03
CA LEU A 91 -22.82 -29.70 3.26
C LEU A 91 -21.38 -30.20 3.04
N PHE A 92 -21.13 -30.95 1.97
CA PHE A 92 -19.79 -31.50 1.69
C PHE A 92 -18.79 -30.39 1.34
N ALA A 93 -19.13 -29.54 0.36
CA ALA A 93 -18.29 -28.39 -0.01
C ALA A 93 -18.18 -27.35 1.11
N PHE A 94 -19.15 -27.28 2.02
CA PHE A 94 -19.06 -26.42 3.19
C PHE A 94 -17.92 -26.85 4.12
N ILE A 95 -17.77 -28.15 4.38
CA ILE A 95 -16.69 -28.69 5.22
C ILE A 95 -15.33 -28.45 4.55
N GLU A 96 -15.23 -28.67 3.24
CA GLU A 96 -13.99 -28.43 2.49
C GLU A 96 -13.54 -26.98 2.59
N VAL A 97 -14.47 -26.02 2.48
CA VAL A 97 -14.13 -24.60 2.60
C VAL A 97 -13.80 -24.19 4.03
N ILE A 98 -14.42 -24.79 5.04
CA ILE A 98 -13.99 -24.57 6.43
C ILE A 98 -12.54 -25.03 6.62
N ILE A 99 -12.18 -26.21 6.09
CA ILE A 99 -10.82 -26.73 6.17
C ILE A 99 -9.85 -25.80 5.41
N PHE A 100 -10.25 -25.35 4.22
CA PHE A 100 -9.47 -24.39 3.43
C PHE A 100 -9.22 -23.10 4.21
N ILE A 101 -10.27 -22.45 4.73
CA ILE A 101 -10.17 -21.21 5.52
C ILE A 101 -9.27 -21.42 6.74
N LEU A 102 -9.38 -22.55 7.44
CA LEU A 102 -8.50 -22.85 8.58
C LEU A 102 -7.02 -22.88 8.18
N ILE A 103 -6.69 -23.51 7.04
CA ILE A 103 -5.32 -23.55 6.53
C ILE A 103 -4.82 -22.13 6.22
N LEU A 104 -5.66 -21.29 5.60
CA LEU A 104 -5.33 -19.90 5.28
C LEU A 104 -5.08 -19.07 6.55
N ILE A 105 -5.96 -19.20 7.56
CA ILE A 105 -5.81 -18.52 8.85
C ILE A 105 -4.49 -18.93 9.50
N VAL A 106 -4.12 -20.22 9.49
CA VAL A 106 -2.86 -20.68 10.04
C VAL A 106 -1.67 -20.05 9.31
N GLY A 107 -1.70 -19.99 7.96
CA GLY A 107 -0.68 -19.33 7.16
C GLY A 107 -0.55 -17.83 7.47
N SER A 108 -1.68 -17.13 7.58
CA SER A 108 -1.74 -15.70 7.90
C SER A 108 -1.25 -15.40 9.33
N VAL A 109 -1.67 -16.20 10.31
CA VAL A 109 -1.17 -16.09 11.70
C VAL A 109 0.32 -16.36 11.76
N TYR A 110 0.85 -17.32 11.00
CA TYR A 110 2.28 -17.58 10.94
C TYR A 110 3.05 -16.39 10.36
N ALA A 111 2.57 -15.80 9.25
CA ALA A 111 3.17 -14.61 8.66
C ALA A 111 3.15 -13.42 9.62
N TRP A 112 2.05 -13.25 10.37
CA TRP A 112 1.94 -12.22 11.40
C TRP A 112 2.93 -12.44 12.54
N ARG A 113 3.03 -13.67 13.06
CA ARG A 113 4.01 -14.04 14.11
C ARG A 113 5.46 -13.81 13.69
N LYS A 114 5.76 -13.86 12.38
CA LYS A 114 7.09 -13.59 11.83
C LYS A 114 7.36 -12.10 11.57
N GLY A 115 6.41 -11.22 11.89
CA GLY A 115 6.58 -9.77 11.73
C GLY A 115 6.46 -9.29 10.29
N ALA A 116 5.93 -10.10 9.37
CA ALA A 116 5.74 -9.69 7.96
C ALA A 116 4.76 -8.52 7.81
N SER A 117 3.91 -8.29 8.81
CA SER A 117 2.93 -7.20 8.88
C SER A 117 3.24 -6.17 9.97
N GLU A 118 4.45 -6.17 10.54
CA GLU A 118 4.83 -5.21 11.57
C GLU A 118 5.48 -3.97 10.98
N TRP A 119 4.99 -2.79 11.39
CA TRP A 119 5.47 -1.51 10.89
C TRP A 119 6.69 -0.98 11.65
N SER A 120 6.77 -1.22 12.96
CA SER A 120 7.87 -0.78 13.82
C SER A 120 8.46 -1.92 14.63
N GLN A 121 9.62 -2.41 14.22
CA GLN A 121 10.49 -3.12 15.14
C GLN A 121 11.19 -2.07 15.98
N PHE A 122 10.72 -1.82 17.20
CA PHE A 122 11.46 -1.00 18.14
C PHE A 122 12.89 -1.56 18.23
N PRO A 123 13.94 -0.73 18.08
CA PRO A 123 15.30 -1.20 18.28
C PRO A 123 15.35 -1.86 19.67
N ASN A 124 15.83 -3.09 19.72
CA ASN A 124 16.08 -3.77 21.00
C ASN A 124 16.87 -2.79 21.90
N ILE A 125 16.55 -2.68 23.19
CA ILE A 125 17.17 -1.75 24.14
C ILE A 125 18.72 -1.82 24.08
N GLN A 126 19.27 -2.97 23.68
CA GLN A 126 20.69 -3.19 23.39
C GLN A 126 21.27 -2.25 22.31
N MET A 127 20.51 -1.94 21.25
CA MET A 127 20.92 -1.05 20.15
C MET A 127 20.97 0.43 20.59
N ILE A 128 20.02 0.85 21.43
CA ILE A 128 19.99 2.21 22.00
C ILE A 128 21.19 2.41 22.93
N LYS A 129 21.52 1.38 23.72
CA LYS A 129 22.66 1.41 24.65
C LYS A 129 24.02 1.41 23.92
N ALA A 130 24.13 0.74 22.77
CA ALA A 130 25.34 0.79 21.94
C ALA A 130 25.57 2.19 21.34
N GLN A 131 24.50 2.89 20.95
CA GLN A 131 24.61 4.23 20.37
C GLN A 131 24.92 5.30 21.42
N THR A 132 24.36 5.24 22.63
CA THR A 132 24.66 6.20 23.71
C THR A 132 26.10 6.12 24.21
N VAL A 133 26.73 4.94 24.18
CA VAL A 133 28.15 4.76 24.56
C VAL A 133 29.11 5.39 23.52
N SER A 134 28.68 5.52 22.27
CA SER A 134 29.49 6.15 21.20
C SER A 134 29.40 7.68 21.15
N ILE A 135 28.43 8.29 21.84
CA ILE A 135 28.26 9.75 21.86
C ILE A 135 29.29 10.36 22.81
N PRO A 136 30.18 11.23 22.33
CA PRO A 136 31.20 11.84 23.18
C PRO A 136 30.52 12.69 24.28
N PRO A 137 30.98 12.60 25.55
CA PRO A 137 30.34 13.24 26.70
C PRO A 137 30.22 14.77 26.58
N LYS A 138 30.98 15.39 25.68
CA LYS A 138 30.97 16.83 25.40
C LYS A 138 29.65 17.33 24.78
N ILE A 139 28.88 16.47 24.12
CA ILE A 139 27.59 16.83 23.51
C ILE A 139 26.45 16.75 24.54
N LEU A 140 26.59 15.92 25.57
CA LEU A 140 25.59 15.80 26.64
C LEU A 140 25.53 17.04 27.53
N SER A 141 26.64 17.77 27.71
CA SER A 141 26.70 19.00 28.49
C SER A 141 26.14 20.24 27.80
N SER A 142 25.80 20.17 26.51
CA SER A 142 25.22 21.31 25.76
C SER A 142 23.69 21.24 25.61
N ILE A 143 23.05 20.23 26.20
CA ILE A 143 21.60 19.99 26.13
C ILE A 143 20.92 20.22 27.50
N GLN A 144 21.69 20.45 28.57
CA GLN A 144 21.23 21.04 29.83
C GLN A 144 21.56 22.52 29.85
#